data_AF-A0A662J8A5-F1
#
_entry.id   AF-A0A662J8A5-F1
#
_cell.length_a   1.000
_cell.length_b   1.000
_cell.length_c   1.000
_cell.angle_alpha   90.00
_cell.angle_beta   90.00
_cell.angle_gamma   90.00
#
_symmetry.space_group_name_H-M   'P 1'
#
loop_
_entity.id
_entity.type
_entity.pdbx_description
1 polymer ?
#
loop_
_entity_poly.entity_id
_entity_poly.type
_entity_poly.pdbx_seq_one_letter_code
_entity_poly.pdbx_strand_id
1 'polypeptide(L)'
;MRDMRIGLLTRNVDSWCSNQLCEAMRRRGIEPVPLRFQQLAAWVGFKRKVSSGSLTLDELDALIVRPIGPGSLDECLLRIDLLHRLYRGG
;
A
#
# COMPACT_ATOMS: atom_id res chain seq x y z
N MET A 1 23.91 -0.94 -0.81
CA MET A 1 22.74 -0.18 -1.30
C MET A 1 21.51 -0.97 -0.88
N ARG A 2 20.48 -0.35 -0.30
CA ARG A 2 19.25 -1.07 0.00
C ARG A 2 18.46 -1.16 -1.30
N ASP A 3 17.93 -2.34 -1.62
CA ASP A 3 17.08 -2.51 -2.79
C ASP A 3 15.82 -1.65 -2.63
N MET A 4 15.38 -1.02 -3.73
CA MET A 4 14.16 -0.20 -3.74
C MET A 4 12.95 -1.09 -3.46
N ARG A 5 12.07 -0.66 -2.56
CA ARG A 5 10.87 -1.39 -2.11
C ARG A 5 9.63 -0.64 -2.53
N ILE A 6 8.79 -1.26 -3.36
CA ILE A 6 7.53 -0.65 -3.81
C ILE A 6 6.35 -1.44 -3.28
N GLY A 7 5.46 -0.77 -2.57
CA GLY A 7 4.18 -1.33 -2.16
C GLY A 7 3.22 -1.51 -3.33
N LEU A 8 2.52 -2.64 -3.38
CA LEU A 8 1.41 -2.88 -4.29
C LEU A 8 0.13 -3.06 -3.47
N LEU A 9 -0.62 -1.99 -3.29
CA LEU A 9 -1.89 -1.99 -2.58
C LEU A 9 -3.02 -2.39 -3.54
N THR A 10 -3.56 -3.59 -3.34
CA THR A 10 -4.54 -4.18 -4.26
C THR A 10 -5.61 -4.99 -3.58
N ARG A 11 -6.77 -5.12 -4.26
CA ARG A 11 -7.88 -5.97 -3.79
C ARG A 11 -7.49 -7.44 -3.71
N ASN A 12 -6.76 -7.93 -4.72
CA ASN A 12 -6.34 -9.32 -4.80
C ASN A 12 -4.86 -9.40 -5.20
N VAL A 13 -4.02 -9.75 -4.24
CA VAL A 13 -2.57 -9.87 -4.41
C VAL A 13 -2.19 -11.02 -5.36
N ASP A 14 -3.05 -12.04 -5.47
CA ASP A 14 -2.83 -13.23 -6.29
C ASP A 14 -3.44 -13.09 -7.70
N SER A 15 -4.03 -11.95 -8.02
CA SER A 15 -4.58 -11.71 -9.36
C SER A 15 -3.49 -11.66 -10.42
N TRP A 16 -3.82 -12.01 -11.67
CA TRP A 16 -2.87 -11.93 -12.79
C TRP A 16 -2.22 -10.55 -12.90
N CYS A 17 -3.00 -9.46 -12.82
CA CYS A 17 -2.48 -8.10 -12.88
C CYS A 17 -1.47 -7.79 -11.76
N SER A 18 -1.74 -8.27 -10.55
CA SER A 18 -0.86 -8.07 -9.40
C SER A 18 0.45 -8.85 -9.55
N ASN A 19 0.35 -10.12 -9.97
CA ASN A 19 1.52 -10.94 -10.25
C ASN A 19 2.39 -10.34 -11.36
N GLN A 20 1.79 -9.84 -12.45
CA GLN A 20 2.53 -9.20 -13.53
C GLN A 20 3.28 -7.94 -13.07
N LEU A 21 2.69 -7.14 -12.17
CA LEU A 21 3.37 -5.97 -11.60
C LEU A 21 4.52 -6.38 -10.68
N CYS A 22 4.30 -7.35 -9.78
CA CYS A 22 5.34 -7.89 -8.90
C CYS A 22 6.52 -8.45 -9.70
N GLU A 23 6.25 -9.22 -10.76
CA GLU A 23 7.28 -9.75 -11.65
C GLU A 23 8.04 -8.63 -12.38
N ALA A 24 7.34 -7.61 -12.86
CA ALA A 24 7.98 -6.47 -13.52
C ALA A 24 8.84 -5.62 -12.58
N MET A 25 8.51 -5.57 -11.29
CA MET A 25 9.35 -4.97 -10.24
C MET A 25 10.61 -5.80 -10.01
N ARG A 26 10.46 -7.12 -9.78
CA ARG A 26 11.57 -8.04 -9.54
C ARG A 26 12.59 -8.02 -10.68
N ARG A 27 12.14 -8.03 -11.94
CA ARG A 27 13.02 -7.92 -13.13
C ARG A 27 13.84 -6.63 -13.18
N ARG A 28 13.43 -5.59 -12.45
CA ARG A 28 14.14 -4.31 -12.33
C ARG A 28 14.96 -4.19 -11.04
N GLY A 29 15.08 -5.26 -10.25
CA GLY A 29 15.77 -5.24 -8.96
C GLY A 29 14.99 -4.49 -7.86
N ILE A 30 13.66 -4.38 -8.01
CA ILE A 30 12.78 -3.74 -7.04
C ILE A 30 12.06 -4.83 -6.24
N GLU A 31 12.07 -4.73 -4.91
CA GLU A 31 11.33 -5.61 -4.01
C GLU A 31 9.84 -5.22 -4.00
N PRO A 32 8.93 -6.08 -4.50
CA PRO A 32 7.50 -5.81 -4.39
C PRO A 32 6.99 -6.15 -2.99
N VAL A 33 6.19 -5.25 -2.40
CA VAL A 33 5.52 -5.45 -1.12
C VAL A 33 4.01 -5.49 -1.34
N PRO A 34 3.40 -6.66 -1.57
CA PRO A 34 1.96 -6.77 -1.80
C PRO A 34 1.18 -6.49 -0.51
N LEU A 35 0.17 -5.62 -0.60
CA LEU A 35 -0.64 -5.13 0.52
C LEU A 35 -2.13 -5.16 0.16
N ARG A 36 -2.99 -5.29 1.16
CA ARG A 36 -4.45 -5.14 1.01
C ARG A 36 -4.97 -4.02 1.91
N PHE A 37 -6.01 -3.32 1.45
CA PHE A 37 -6.63 -2.23 2.22
C PHE A 37 -7.11 -2.68 3.61
N GLN A 38 -7.62 -3.90 3.72
CA GLN A 38 -8.10 -4.47 4.98
C GLN A 38 -7.00 -4.69 6.02
N GLN A 39 -5.74 -4.65 5.59
CA GLN A 39 -4.59 -4.80 6.48
C GLN A 39 -4.05 -3.45 6.93
N LEU A 40 -4.54 -2.34 6.36
CA LEU A 40 -4.09 -1.01 6.73
C LEU A 40 -4.70 -0.57 8.05
N ALA A 41 -3.85 -0.08 8.94
CA ALA A 41 -4.24 0.58 10.18
C ALA A 41 -3.63 1.98 10.23
N ALA A 42 -4.32 2.91 10.89
CA ALA A 42 -3.76 4.22 11.22
C ALA A 42 -4.10 4.60 12.63
N TRP A 43 -3.23 5.41 13.24
CA TRP A 43 -3.40 5.90 14.59
C TRP A 43 -4.01 7.30 14.59
N VAL A 44 -4.89 7.55 15.56
CA VAL A 44 -5.50 8.85 15.82
C VAL A 44 -4.79 9.48 17.03
N GLY A 45 -4.42 10.75 16.94
CA GLY A 45 -3.75 11.47 18.04
C GLY A 45 -2.23 11.22 18.17
N PHE A 46 -1.67 10.30 17.38
CA PHE A 46 -0.23 10.04 17.33
C PHE A 46 0.36 10.43 15.97
N LYS A 47 1.67 10.64 15.92
CA LYS A 47 2.37 11.11 14.72
C LYS A 47 2.20 10.11 13.56
N ARG A 48 1.54 10.58 12.49
CA ARG A 48 1.46 10.08 11.11
C ARG A 48 2.05 8.68 10.86
N LYS A 49 1.38 7.62 11.30
CA LYS A 49 1.71 6.25 10.88
C LYS A 49 0.48 5.62 10.22
N VAL A 50 0.68 5.11 9.01
CA VAL A 50 -0.20 4.11 8.41
C VAL A 50 0.65 2.85 8.33
N SER A 51 0.15 1.73 8.82
CA SER A 51 0.88 0.47 8.82
C SER A 51 0.07 -0.65 8.21
N SER A 52 0.77 -1.71 7.82
CA SER A 52 0.19 -3.02 7.56
C SER A 52 0.92 -4.04 8.42
N GLY A 53 0.31 -4.43 9.54
CA GLY A 53 0.97 -5.24 10.56
C GLY A 53 2.18 -4.49 11.14
N SER A 54 3.37 -5.08 11.06
CA SER A 54 4.63 -4.49 11.54
C SER A 54 5.29 -3.52 10.55
N LEU A 55 4.84 -3.47 9.30
CA LEU A 55 5.39 -2.58 8.28
C LEU A 55 4.74 -1.21 8.39
N THR A 56 5.53 -0.15 8.59
CA THR A 56 5.05 1.22 8.42
C THR A 56 5.19 1.63 6.95
N LEU A 57 4.14 2.21 6.36
CA LEU A 57 4.09 2.45 4.91
C LEU A 57 5.04 3.57 4.44
N ASP A 58 5.56 4.38 5.34
CA ASP A 58 6.63 5.36 5.14
C ASP A 58 8.02 4.71 4.94
N GLU A 59 8.16 3.41 5.22
CA GLU A 59 9.39 2.64 4.93
C GLU A 59 9.48 2.16 3.46
N LEU A 60 8.46 2.44 2.65
CA LEU A 60 8.41 2.10 1.23
C LEU A 60 8.88 3.27 0.39
N ASP A 61 9.61 3.01 -0.69
CA ASP A 61 10.07 4.06 -1.62
C ASP A 61 8.93 4.56 -2.54
N ALA A 62 7.93 3.72 -2.79
CA ALA A 62 6.72 4.10 -3.50
C ALA A 62 5.54 3.17 -3.16
N LEU A 63 4.31 3.63 -3.47
CA LEU A 63 3.09 2.85 -3.33
C LEU A 63 2.26 2.92 -4.61
N ILE A 64 1.98 1.76 -5.20
CA ILE A 64 1.04 1.61 -6.33
C ILE A 64 -0.31 1.17 -5.77
N VAL A 65 -1.38 1.88 -6.10
CA VAL A 65 -2.74 1.59 -5.61
C VAL A 65 -3.64 1.13 -6.76
N ARG A 66 -4.18 -0.10 -6.71
CA ARG A 66 -5.03 -0.67 -7.77
C ARG A 66 -6.01 -1.78 -7.33
N PRO A 67 -7.27 -1.71 -7.80
CA PRO A 67 -8.23 -0.68 -7.45
C PRO A 67 -8.52 -0.69 -5.92
N ILE A 68 -9.16 0.36 -5.41
CA ILE A 68 -9.62 0.44 -4.00
C ILE A 68 -10.60 -0.69 -3.66
N GLY A 69 -11.32 -1.18 -4.67
CA GLY A 69 -12.32 -2.23 -4.53
C GLY A 69 -13.62 -1.70 -3.92
N PRO A 70 -14.67 -2.53 -3.91
CA PRO A 70 -15.94 -2.19 -3.29
C PRO A 70 -15.80 -2.11 -1.76
N GLY A 71 -16.77 -1.46 -1.13
CA GLY A 71 -16.90 -1.31 0.32
C GLY A 71 -18.11 -0.45 0.65
N SER A 72 -18.43 -0.33 1.94
CA SER A 72 -19.38 0.69 2.39
C SER A 72 -18.85 2.10 2.08
N LEU A 73 -19.72 3.11 2.17
CA LEU A 73 -19.29 4.50 2.05
C LEU A 73 -18.17 4.82 3.05
N ASP A 74 -18.33 4.42 4.31
CA ASP A 74 -17.35 4.66 5.36
C ASP A 74 -16.03 3.94 5.10
N GLU A 75 -16.07 2.70 4.61
CA GLU A 75 -14.85 1.99 4.22
C GLU A 75 -14.13 2.72 3.08
N CYS A 76 -14.86 3.15 2.05
CA CYS A 76 -14.28 3.87 0.92
C CYS A 76 -13.68 5.22 1.35
N LEU A 77 -14.39 5.98 2.20
CA LEU A 77 -13.91 7.23 2.77
C LEU A 77 -12.66 7.03 3.62
N LEU A 78 -12.65 6.01 4.48
CA LEU A 78 -11.48 5.68 5.31
C LEU A 78 -10.27 5.33 4.43
N ARG A 79 -10.44 4.47 3.42
CA ARG A 79 -9.36 4.09 2.49
C ARG A 79 -8.79 5.31 1.77
N ILE A 80 -9.63 6.22 1.31
CA ILE A 80 -9.21 7.47 0.66
C ILE A 80 -8.52 8.41 1.65
N ASP A 81 -9.03 8.59 2.87
CA ASP A 81 -8.37 9.42 3.89
C ASP A 81 -6.98 8.88 4.24
N LEU A 82 -6.84 7.55 4.38
CA LEU A 82 -5.53 6.90 4.60
C LEU A 82 -4.54 7.21 3.48
N LEU A 83 -4.97 7.12 2.22
CA LEU A 83 -4.12 7.46 1.06
C LEU A 83 -3.74 8.94 1.04
N HIS A 84 -4.68 9.84 1.34
CA HIS A 84 -4.37 11.26 1.46
C HIS A 84 -3.42 11.57 2.61
N ARG A 85 -3.53 10.86 3.74
CA ARG A 85 -2.58 10.99 4.86
C ARG A 85 -1.18 10.57 4.46
N LEU A 86 -1.04 9.46 3.73
CA LEU A 86 0.24 9.00 3.20
C LEU A 86 0.83 10.03 2.23
N TYR A 87 0.05 10.48 1.25
CA TYR A 87 0.50 11.49 0.27
C TYR A 87 0.96 12.81 0.91
N ARG A 88 0.30 13.25 1.99
CA ARG A 88 0.74 14.43 2.77
C ARG A 88 1.97 14.18 3.66
N GLY A 89 2.38 12.92 3.79
CA GLY A 89 3.57 12.50 4.53
C GLY A 89 4.87 12.73 3.77
N GLY A 90 4.81 12.80 2.43
CA GLY A 90 5.97 12.67 1.53
C GLY A 90 6.04 11.26 0.97
#